data_AF-A0A958AD04-F1
#
_entry.id   AF-A0A958AD04-F1
#
_cell.length_a   1.000
_cell.length_b   1.000
_cell.length_c   1.000
_cell.angle_alpha   90.00
_cell.angle_beta   90.00
_cell.angle_gamma   90.00
#
_symmetry.space_group_name_H-M   'P 1'
#
loop_
_entity.id
_entity.type
_entity.pdbx_description
1 polymer ?
#
loop_
_entity_poly.entity_id
_entity_poly.type
_entity_poly.pdbx_seq_one_letter_code
_entity_poly.pdbx_strand_id
1 'polypeptide(L)'
;MAQITGHKPQPTKKNNPSSSSTAHPTPQVLRPTSYALRITHYLTSLNLNTLISLLIFAAALYTYTYTLAPTVIEGDAALYQFTPYVLGVTYPTGFPLYILLGKLWVTLIPFGEIAWRMNLFSAVCSALALPLIYNATRRLLTPSYHSRPHQKPPSPNPQLPNSPTPTPI
;
A
#
# COMPACT_ATOMS: atom_id res chain seq x y z
N MET A 1 4.04 -72.36 60.01
CA MET A 1 4.88 -71.17 60.29
C MET A 1 4.42 -70.03 59.38
N ALA A 2 4.13 -68.87 59.98
CA ALA A 2 3.98 -67.50 59.44
C ALA A 2 2.89 -67.16 58.37
N GLN A 3 1.98 -66.30 58.84
CA GLN A 3 1.03 -65.40 58.15
C GLN A 3 1.71 -64.33 57.28
N ILE A 4 1.03 -63.78 56.24
CA ILE A 4 0.92 -62.32 55.90
C ILE A 4 -0.36 -62.04 55.05
N THR A 5 -1.31 -61.29 55.63
CA THR A 5 -2.11 -60.10 55.16
C THR A 5 -2.16 -59.74 53.66
N GLY A 6 -3.21 -59.25 52.98
CA GLY A 6 -4.55 -58.71 53.27
C GLY A 6 -5.04 -57.85 52.06
N HIS A 7 -6.25 -57.29 52.15
CA HIS A 7 -6.92 -56.24 51.32
C HIS A 7 -7.90 -56.56 50.16
N LYS A 8 -9.19 -56.20 50.38
CA LYS A 8 -10.32 -55.87 49.44
C LYS A 8 -10.27 -54.35 49.08
N PRO A 9 -10.91 -53.75 48.02
CA PRO A 9 -12.37 -53.75 47.68
C PRO A 9 -12.79 -53.59 46.17
N GLN A 10 -14.12 -53.59 45.88
CA GLN A 10 -14.91 -53.41 44.61
C GLN A 10 -15.10 -51.89 44.22
N PRO A 11 -15.96 -51.40 43.27
CA PRO A 11 -16.62 -51.87 42.01
C PRO A 11 -16.54 -50.82 40.83
N THR A 12 -17.25 -50.97 39.69
CA THR A 12 -18.22 -49.97 39.12
C THR A 12 -18.62 -50.16 37.63
N LYS A 13 -19.93 -49.93 37.43
CA LYS A 13 -20.80 -49.95 36.24
C LYS A 13 -20.53 -48.75 35.31
N LYS A 14 -20.51 -48.93 33.98
CA LYS A 14 -20.55 -47.83 33.00
C LYS A 14 -21.70 -48.02 32.01
N ASN A 15 -22.41 -46.91 31.80
CA ASN A 15 -23.78 -46.78 31.29
C ASN A 15 -23.86 -46.80 29.75
N ASN A 16 -25.00 -47.30 29.24
CA ASN A 16 -25.56 -46.96 27.93
C ASN A 16 -26.51 -45.74 28.12
N PRO A 17 -26.78 -44.86 27.13
CA PRO A 17 -27.78 -45.18 26.11
C PRO A 17 -27.59 -44.51 24.71
N SER A 18 -28.28 -45.12 23.75
CA SER A 18 -28.64 -44.59 22.43
C SER A 18 -29.65 -43.43 22.50
N SER A 19 -29.44 -42.38 21.69
CA SER A 19 -30.53 -41.55 21.15
C SER A 19 -30.11 -40.86 19.84
N SER A 20 -30.81 -41.23 18.77
CA SER A 20 -30.71 -40.73 17.41
C SER A 20 -31.40 -39.36 17.27
N SER A 21 -30.65 -38.33 16.86
CA SER A 21 -31.20 -37.02 16.45
C SER A 21 -30.90 -36.79 14.97
N THR A 22 -31.96 -36.87 14.15
CA THR A 22 -31.97 -36.61 12.71
C THR A 22 -31.86 -35.11 12.44
N ALA A 23 -30.66 -34.62 12.11
CA ALA A 23 -30.46 -33.26 11.62
C ALA A 23 -30.52 -33.24 10.08
N HIS A 24 -31.56 -32.59 9.56
CA HIS A 24 -31.73 -32.27 8.14
C HIS A 24 -30.70 -31.15 7.77
N PRO A 25 -29.82 -31.32 6.78
CA PRO A 25 -28.92 -30.24 6.37
C PRO A 25 -29.68 -29.25 5.49
N THR A 26 -29.97 -28.07 6.03
CA THR A 26 -30.44 -26.93 5.25
C THR A 26 -29.33 -26.52 4.27
N PRO A 27 -29.60 -26.40 2.96
CA PRO A 27 -28.57 -25.98 2.01
C PRO A 27 -28.11 -24.56 2.33
N GLN A 28 -26.84 -24.44 2.68
CA GLN A 28 -26.12 -23.19 2.85
C GLN A 28 -26.10 -22.47 1.50
N VAL A 29 -27.04 -21.55 1.27
CA VAL A 29 -26.99 -20.64 0.13
C VAL A 29 -25.77 -19.74 0.34
N LEU A 30 -24.66 -20.10 -0.31
CA LEU A 30 -23.47 -19.26 -0.43
C LEU A 30 -23.94 -17.87 -0.89
N ARG A 31 -23.77 -16.84 -0.06
CA ARG A 31 -23.96 -15.44 -0.47
C ARG A 31 -22.60 -14.87 -0.87
N PRO A 32 -22.22 -14.83 -2.16
CA PRO A 32 -20.95 -14.27 -2.58
C PRO A 32 -21.08 -12.74 -2.73
N THR A 33 -21.42 -12.02 -1.66
CA THR A 33 -21.85 -10.61 -1.80
C THR A 33 -20.84 -9.59 -1.27
N SER A 34 -19.85 -10.00 -0.46
CA SER A 34 -18.92 -9.06 0.18
C SER A 34 -17.60 -8.83 -0.59
N TYR A 35 -17.18 -9.77 -1.45
CA TYR A 35 -15.94 -9.64 -2.22
C TYR A 35 -16.14 -8.91 -3.56
N ALA A 36 -17.21 -9.24 -4.28
CA ALA A 36 -17.49 -8.64 -5.59
C ALA A 36 -17.66 -7.11 -5.50
N LEU A 37 -18.38 -6.61 -4.49
CA LEU A 37 -18.59 -5.18 -4.27
C LEU A 37 -17.30 -4.41 -3.92
N ARG A 38 -16.36 -5.05 -3.21
CA ARG A 38 -15.06 -4.45 -2.87
C ARG A 38 -14.15 -4.31 -4.08
N ILE A 39 -14.19 -5.29 -4.99
CA ILE A 39 -13.37 -5.29 -6.21
C ILE A 39 -13.86 -4.19 -7.16
N THR A 40 -15.18 -4.03 -7.34
CA THR A 40 -15.73 -2.98 -8.20
C THR A 40 -15.37 -1.59 -7.70
N HIS A 41 -15.44 -1.34 -6.38
CA HIS A 41 -15.08 -0.04 -5.81
C HIS A 41 -13.57 0.25 -5.90
N TYR A 42 -12.73 -0.80 -5.87
CA TYR A 42 -11.29 -0.69 -6.09
C TYR A 42 -10.98 -0.39 -7.57
N LEU A 43 -11.57 -1.12 -8.52
CA LEU A 43 -11.41 -0.93 -9.97
C LEU A 43 -11.94 0.42 -10.48
N THR A 44 -13.05 0.91 -9.94
CA THR A 44 -13.57 2.24 -10.29
C THR A 44 -12.70 3.36 -9.72
N SER A 45 -12.14 3.20 -8.51
CA SER A 45 -11.16 4.14 -7.97
C SER A 45 -9.86 4.19 -8.78
N LEU A 46 -9.48 3.10 -9.45
CA LEU A 46 -8.26 3.01 -10.24
C LEU A 46 -8.30 3.85 -11.54
N ASN A 47 -9.48 4.12 -12.12
CA ASN A 47 -9.60 4.96 -13.33
C ASN A 47 -9.54 6.48 -13.05
N LEU A 48 -10.20 6.95 -11.99
CA LEU A 48 -10.12 8.38 -11.62
C LEU A 48 -8.71 8.72 -11.14
N ASN A 49 -8.11 7.81 -10.39
CA ASN A 49 -6.79 8.01 -9.84
C ASN A 49 -5.70 8.11 -10.91
N THR A 50 -5.81 7.30 -11.96
CA THR A 50 -4.91 7.35 -13.13
C THR A 50 -5.18 8.58 -13.98
N LEU A 51 -6.44 8.98 -14.17
CA LEU A 51 -6.79 10.22 -14.86
C LEU A 51 -6.18 11.44 -14.14
N ILE A 52 -6.27 11.51 -12.82
CA ILE A 52 -5.67 12.60 -12.03
C ILE A 52 -4.15 12.57 -12.18
N SER A 53 -3.50 11.40 -12.10
CA SER A 53 -2.05 11.29 -12.34
C SER A 53 -1.66 11.78 -13.74
N LEU A 54 -2.44 11.43 -14.76
CA LEU A 54 -2.21 11.85 -16.14
C LEU A 54 -2.40 13.35 -16.31
N LEU A 55 -3.42 13.94 -15.68
CA LEU A 55 -3.65 15.38 -15.68
C LEU A 55 -2.52 16.14 -14.98
N ILE A 56 -2.03 15.64 -13.83
CA ILE A 56 -0.87 16.22 -13.15
C ILE A 56 0.36 16.18 -14.06
N PHE A 57 0.61 15.04 -14.71
CA PHE A 57 1.72 14.89 -15.65
C PHE A 57 1.59 15.88 -16.82
N ALA A 58 0.42 15.94 -17.47
CA ALA A 58 0.18 16.81 -18.62
C ALA A 58 0.29 18.30 -18.24
N ALA A 59 -0.30 18.71 -17.12
CA ALA A 59 -0.24 20.09 -16.64
C ALA A 59 1.20 20.50 -16.29
N ALA A 60 1.97 19.61 -15.66
CA ALA A 60 3.36 19.86 -15.34
C ALA A 60 4.27 19.90 -16.56
N LEU A 61 4.08 18.96 -17.49
CA LEU A 61 4.80 18.96 -18.76
C LEU A 61 4.51 20.24 -19.55
N TYR A 62 3.24 20.65 -19.64
CA TYR A 62 2.86 21.90 -20.26
C TYR A 62 3.53 23.10 -19.59
N THR A 63 3.48 23.18 -18.26
CA THR A 63 4.10 24.30 -17.52
C THR A 63 5.61 24.34 -17.74
N TYR A 64 6.32 23.22 -17.60
CA TYR A 64 7.78 23.16 -17.77
C TYR A 64 8.23 23.43 -19.21
N THR A 65 7.46 22.97 -20.20
CA THR A 65 7.76 23.24 -21.62
C THR A 65 7.44 24.68 -22.01
N TYR A 66 6.42 25.29 -21.39
CA TYR A 66 6.08 26.69 -21.60
C TYR A 66 7.12 27.64 -20.99
N THR A 67 7.68 27.29 -19.83
CA THR A 67 8.76 28.06 -19.17
C THR A 67 10.16 27.67 -19.63
N LEU A 68 10.28 26.88 -20.70
CA LEU A 68 11.56 26.31 -21.11
C LEU A 68 12.47 27.38 -21.72
N ALA A 69 13.71 27.45 -21.24
CA ALA A 69 14.71 28.31 -21.87
C ALA A 69 15.11 27.76 -23.25
N PRO A 70 15.06 28.56 -24.32
CA PRO A 70 15.45 28.12 -25.67
C PRO A 70 16.96 27.98 -25.86
N THR A 71 17.76 28.58 -24.98
CA THR A 71 19.22 28.68 -25.11
C THR A 71 19.95 28.14 -23.88
N VAL A 72 21.28 28.19 -23.94
CA VAL A 72 22.15 27.85 -22.81
C VAL A 72 21.79 28.71 -21.61
N ILE A 73 21.73 28.08 -20.44
CA ILE A 73 21.52 28.76 -19.15
C ILE A 73 22.89 28.82 -18.46
N GLU A 74 23.24 29.98 -17.92
CA GLU A 74 24.54 30.19 -17.27
C GLU A 74 24.74 29.32 -16.00
N GLY A 75 26.01 29.17 -15.60
CA GLY A 75 26.40 28.37 -14.43
C GLY A 75 26.52 26.88 -14.72
N ASP A 76 26.28 26.04 -13.72
CA ASP A 76 26.42 24.59 -13.83
C ASP A 76 25.43 23.98 -14.83
N ALA A 77 24.32 24.67 -15.11
CA ALA A 77 23.33 24.24 -16.10
C ALA A 77 23.94 24.13 -17.52
N ALA A 78 24.79 25.09 -17.93
CA ALA A 78 25.50 25.02 -19.21
C ALA A 78 26.37 23.77 -19.31
N LEU A 79 27.02 23.40 -18.20
CA LEU A 79 27.88 22.23 -18.14
C LEU A 79 27.07 20.95 -18.30
N TYR A 80 25.89 20.83 -17.67
CA TYR A 80 24.99 19.69 -17.87
C TYR A 80 24.28 19.67 -19.22
N GLN A 81 24.16 20.81 -19.90
CA GLN A 81 23.64 20.85 -21.27
C GLN A 81 24.68 20.37 -22.29
N PHE A 82 25.95 20.72 -22.11
CA PHE A 82 27.02 20.39 -23.06
C PHE A 82 27.68 19.02 -22.80
N THR A 83 27.93 18.67 -21.54
CA THR A 83 28.68 17.45 -21.17
C THR A 83 28.07 16.16 -21.74
N PRO A 84 26.74 15.95 -21.72
CA PRO A 84 26.12 14.77 -22.31
C PRO A 84 26.31 14.67 -23.82
N TYR A 85 26.44 15.79 -24.53
CA TYR A 85 26.69 15.79 -25.97
C TYR A 85 28.09 15.26 -26.29
N VAL A 86 29.11 15.69 -25.53
CA VAL A 86 30.51 15.30 -25.73
C VAL A 86 30.94 14.05 -24.94
N LEU A 87 30.06 13.48 -24.11
CA LEU A 87 30.38 12.41 -23.15
C LEU A 87 31.57 12.77 -22.25
N GLY A 88 31.59 14.02 -21.77
CA GLY A 88 32.62 14.51 -20.86
C GLY A 88 32.36 14.13 -19.41
N VAL A 89 33.20 14.61 -18.50
CA VAL A 89 33.04 14.45 -17.05
C VAL A 89 32.81 15.84 -16.42
N THR A 90 31.62 16.06 -15.87
CA THR A 90 31.19 17.34 -15.27
C THR A 90 31.91 17.64 -13.94
N TYR A 91 32.03 16.62 -13.08
CA TYR A 91 32.66 16.70 -11.75
C TYR A 91 33.37 15.38 -11.46
N PRO A 92 34.36 15.34 -10.55
CA PRO A 92 35.08 14.11 -10.21
C PRO A 92 34.19 12.98 -9.70
N THR A 93 33.00 13.30 -9.17
CA THR A 93 32.00 12.31 -8.77
C THR A 93 31.33 11.60 -9.94
N GLY A 94 31.36 12.20 -11.13
CA GLY A 94 30.75 11.69 -12.36
C GLY A 94 29.24 11.52 -12.23
N PHE A 95 28.45 12.13 -13.11
CA PHE A 95 27.02 11.83 -13.22
C PHE A 95 26.77 10.91 -14.43
N PRO A 96 27.32 9.67 -14.46
CA PRO A 96 27.40 8.86 -15.67
C PRO A 96 26.02 8.49 -16.20
N LEU A 97 25.07 8.20 -15.32
CA LEU A 97 23.70 7.88 -15.71
C LEU A 97 23.03 9.06 -16.41
N TYR A 98 23.18 10.27 -15.86
CA TYR A 98 22.63 11.48 -16.48
C TYR A 98 23.25 11.76 -17.84
N ILE A 99 24.58 11.60 -17.97
CA ILE A 99 25.32 11.81 -19.21
C ILE A 99 24.87 10.82 -20.29
N LEU A 100 24.73 9.52 -19.95
CA LEU A 100 24.29 8.49 -20.89
C LEU A 100 22.85 8.71 -21.34
N LEU A 101 21.93 9.02 -20.41
CA LEU A 101 20.54 9.32 -20.76
C LEU A 101 20.43 10.59 -21.59
N GLY A 102 21.20 11.64 -21.26
CA GLY A 102 21.26 12.88 -22.03
C GLY A 102 21.79 12.64 -23.44
N LYS A 103 22.83 11.81 -23.61
CA LYS A 103 23.32 11.43 -24.95
C LYS A 103 22.25 10.67 -25.75
N LEU A 104 21.56 9.71 -25.12
CA LEU A 104 20.47 8.99 -25.76
C LEU A 104 19.34 9.93 -26.17
N TRP A 105 18.99 10.89 -25.32
CA TRP A 105 17.95 11.89 -25.60
C TRP A 105 18.32 12.79 -26.78
N VAL A 106 19.53 13.35 -26.78
CA VAL A 106 20.00 14.25 -27.85
C VAL A 106 20.16 13.52 -29.18
N THR A 107 20.47 12.22 -29.16
CA THR A 107 20.53 11.39 -30.38
C THR A 107 19.15 11.00 -30.90
N LEU A 108 18.17 10.78 -30.02
CA LEU A 108 16.79 10.46 -30.40
C LEU A 108 16.04 11.67 -30.97
N ILE A 109 16.33 12.88 -30.48
CA ILE A 109 15.71 14.14 -30.93
C ILE A 109 16.76 14.98 -31.68
N PRO A 110 16.88 14.84 -33.00
CA PRO A 110 17.87 15.57 -33.80
C PRO A 110 17.47 17.01 -34.14
N PHE A 111 16.50 17.62 -33.43
CA PHE A 111 15.93 18.93 -33.76
C PHE A 111 16.22 19.99 -32.69
N GLY A 112 16.48 21.23 -33.14
CA GLY A 112 16.75 22.38 -32.26
C GLY A 112 18.16 22.38 -31.66
N GLU A 113 18.44 23.37 -30.81
CA GLU A 113 19.72 23.51 -30.12
C GLU A 113 19.96 22.42 -29.07
N ILE A 114 21.23 22.05 -28.83
CA ILE A 114 21.60 21.02 -27.84
C ILE A 114 21.12 21.43 -26.44
N ALA A 115 21.29 22.71 -26.09
CA ALA A 115 20.83 23.26 -24.82
C ALA A 115 19.31 23.12 -24.64
N TRP A 116 18.55 23.44 -25.68
CA TRP A 116 17.09 23.28 -25.67
C TRP A 116 16.67 21.82 -25.47
N ARG A 117 17.32 20.88 -26.18
CA ARG A 117 17.04 19.44 -26.03
C ARG A 117 17.28 18.97 -24.60
N MET A 118 18.36 19.42 -23.98
CA MET A 118 18.70 19.06 -22.60
C MET A 118 17.79 19.72 -21.56
N ASN A 119 17.34 20.95 -21.81
CA ASN A 119 16.30 21.59 -21.01
C ASN A 119 15.00 20.79 -21.09
N LEU A 120 14.60 20.38 -22.29
CA LEU A 120 13.41 19.57 -22.51
C LEU A 120 13.50 18.21 -21.80
N PHE A 121 14.66 17.55 -21.85
CA PHE A 121 14.91 16.32 -21.09
C PHE A 121 14.64 16.52 -19.60
N SER A 122 15.18 17.59 -19.03
CA SER A 122 15.01 17.92 -17.61
C SER A 122 13.56 18.25 -17.26
N ALA A 123 12.84 18.94 -18.15
CA ALA A 123 11.40 19.19 -18.04
C ALA A 123 10.57 17.90 -18.03
N VAL A 124 10.89 16.94 -18.92
CA VAL A 124 10.21 15.63 -18.98
C VAL A 124 10.45 14.83 -17.71
N CYS A 125 11.69 14.74 -17.24
CA CYS A 125 12.01 14.06 -15.97
C CYS A 125 11.27 14.69 -14.79
N SER A 126 11.21 16.03 -14.74
CA SER A 126 10.52 16.76 -13.67
C SER A 126 9.00 16.55 -13.73
N ALA A 127 8.40 16.54 -14.92
CA ALA A 127 6.99 16.23 -15.12
C ALA A 127 6.66 14.79 -14.70
N LEU A 128 7.52 13.81 -15.02
CA LEU A 128 7.36 12.40 -14.63
C LEU A 128 7.46 12.17 -13.12
N ALA A 129 8.22 12.98 -12.39
CA ALA A 129 8.37 12.84 -10.95
C ALA A 129 7.05 13.09 -10.19
N LEU A 130 6.23 14.05 -10.63
CA LEU A 130 4.99 14.42 -9.94
C LEU A 130 3.93 13.31 -9.85
N PRO A 131 3.55 12.60 -10.93
CA PRO A 131 2.61 11.49 -10.83
C PRO A 131 3.16 10.32 -10.00
N LEU A 132 4.49 10.10 -10.00
CA LEU A 132 5.14 9.10 -9.16
C LEU A 132 5.00 9.45 -7.68
N ILE A 133 5.28 10.71 -7.31
CA ILE A 133 5.09 11.21 -5.94
C ILE A 133 3.63 11.08 -5.52
N TYR A 134 2.70 11.53 -6.36
CA TYR A 134 1.27 11.43 -6.08
C TYR A 134 0.82 9.98 -5.83
N ASN A 135 1.29 9.03 -6.65
CA ASN A 135 1.01 7.61 -6.47
C ASN A 135 1.66 7.05 -5.20
N ALA A 136 2.88 7.45 -4.88
CA ALA A 136 3.58 7.04 -3.66
C ALA A 136 2.83 7.55 -2.42
N THR A 137 2.45 8.83 -2.37
CA THR A 137 1.69 9.42 -1.27
C THR A 137 0.35 8.72 -1.08
N ARG A 138 -0.40 8.42 -2.16
CA ARG A 138 -1.65 7.67 -2.04
C ARG A 138 -1.48 6.28 -1.46
N ARG A 139 -0.41 5.57 -1.85
CA ARG A 139 -0.11 4.24 -1.30
C ARG A 139 0.21 4.29 0.18
N LEU A 140 0.93 5.33 0.63
CA LEU A 140 1.28 5.51 2.03
C LEU A 140 0.08 5.97 2.88
N LEU A 141 -0.80 6.79 2.32
CA LEU A 141 -1.94 7.37 3.06
C LEU A 141 -3.16 6.46 3.11
N THR A 142 -3.20 5.36 2.36
CA THR A 142 -4.29 4.37 2.43
C THR A 142 -3.98 3.40 3.58
N PRO A 143 -4.59 3.53 4.77
CA PRO A 143 -4.28 2.65 5.88
C PRO A 143 -4.81 1.26 5.54
N SER A 144 -3.95 0.24 5.57
CA SER A 144 -4.41 -1.13 5.68
C SER A 144 -5.28 -1.20 6.93
N TYR A 145 -6.59 -1.36 6.74
CA TYR A 145 -7.56 -1.52 7.82
C TYR A 145 -7.23 -2.83 8.53
N HIS A 146 -6.27 -2.77 9.46
CA HIS A 146 -5.93 -3.88 10.32
C HIS A 146 -7.17 -4.08 11.19
N SER A 147 -8.00 -5.05 10.80
CA SER A 147 -9.15 -5.49 11.57
C SER A 147 -8.64 -5.77 12.99
N ARG A 148 -8.90 -4.85 13.93
CA ARG A 148 -8.75 -5.18 15.34
C ARG A 148 -9.69 -6.35 15.56
N PRO A 149 -9.21 -7.55 15.90
CA PRO A 149 -10.13 -8.62 16.25
C PRO A 149 -10.95 -8.08 17.40
N HIS A 150 -12.28 -8.13 17.23
CA HIS A 150 -13.26 -7.68 18.21
C HIS A 150 -12.77 -7.99 19.62
N GLN A 151 -12.38 -6.96 20.38
CA GLN A 151 -12.31 -7.08 21.82
C GLN A 151 -13.74 -7.42 22.24
N LYS A 152 -13.97 -8.70 22.56
CA LYS A 152 -15.21 -9.16 23.16
C LYS A 152 -15.50 -8.21 24.33
N PRO A 153 -16.67 -7.57 24.40
CA PRO A 153 -16.97 -6.68 25.51
C PRO A 153 -16.75 -7.46 26.81
N PRO A 154 -16.18 -6.82 27.85
CA PRO A 154 -15.94 -7.49 29.12
C PRO A 154 -17.25 -8.11 29.60
N SER A 155 -17.21 -9.42 29.88
CA SER A 155 -18.36 -10.14 30.41
C SER A 155 -18.86 -9.45 31.67
N PRO A 156 -20.18 -9.25 31.84
CA PRO A 156 -20.73 -8.72 33.08
C PRO A 156 -20.21 -9.54 34.25
N ASN A 157 -19.56 -8.87 35.20
CA ASN A 157 -18.90 -9.50 36.32
C ASN A 157 -19.96 -10.23 37.17
N PRO A 158 -19.88 -11.55 37.40
CA PRO A 158 -20.87 -12.28 38.20
C PRO A 158 -20.85 -11.96 39.70
N GLN A 159 -20.08 -10.97 40.13
CA GLN A 159 -19.91 -10.60 41.53
C GLN A 159 -20.18 -9.12 41.76
N LEU A 160 -21.47 -8.77 41.85
CA LEU A 160 -21.88 -7.78 42.84
C LEU A 160 -23.01 -8.40 43.67
N PRO A 161 -22.71 -8.92 44.87
CA PRO A 161 -23.70 -9.11 45.90
C PRO A 161 -24.26 -7.73 46.27
N ASN A 162 -25.57 -7.54 46.04
CA ASN A 162 -26.46 -6.53 46.59
C ASN A 162 -25.79 -5.35 47.31
N SER A 163 -25.71 -4.20 46.65
CA SER A 163 -25.50 -2.92 47.33
C SER A 163 -26.68 -2.68 48.30
N PRO A 164 -26.45 -2.42 49.61
CA PRO A 164 -27.53 -2.12 50.53
C PRO A 164 -28.22 -0.82 50.13
N THR A 165 -29.54 -0.88 49.97
CA THR A 165 -30.42 0.24 49.70
C THR A 165 -30.25 1.30 50.80
N PRO A 166 -30.00 2.58 50.49
CA PRO A 166 -30.03 3.61 51.51
C PRO A 166 -31.48 3.81 51.97
N THR A 167 -31.74 3.50 53.24
CA THR A 167 -33.00 3.84 53.91
C THR A 167 -33.17 5.36 53.97
N PRO A 168 -34.35 5.91 53.66
CA PRO A 168 -34.61 7.32 53.84
C PRO A 168 -34.72 7.66 55.33
N ILE A 169 -33.99 8.68 55.76
CA ILE A 169 -34.26 9.45 56.99
C ILE A 169 -34.56 10.87 56.53
#